data_AF-A0A835PF09-F1
#
_entry.id   AF-A0A835PF09-F1
#
_cell.length_a   1.000
_cell.length_b   1.000
_cell.length_c   1.000
_cell.angle_alpha   90.00
_cell.angle_beta   90.00
_cell.angle_gamma   90.00
#
_symmetry.space_group_name_H-M   'P 1'
#
loop_
_entity.id
_entity.type
_entity.pdbx_description
1 polymer ?
#
loop_
_entity_poly.entity_id
_entity_poly.type
_entity_poly.pdbx_seq_one_letter_code
_entity_poly.pdbx_strand_id
1 'polypeptide(L)'
;MSLVKDDCDMLMKSKEQPDSSLNDEDDRGRSWTPRGVVLKKGPWTSAEDAILVEYVKKHGEGNWNAVQKHSGLARCGKSCRLRWANHLRPSLKKGVFTKEEEQMIIQMHAKMGNKWARMASFVEDYV
;
A
#
# COMPACT_ATOMS: atom_id res chain seq x y z
N MET A 1 -24.88 28.21 24.33
CA MET A 1 -23.75 27.34 23.94
C MET A 1 -24.34 26.09 23.34
N SER A 2 -24.08 25.85 22.06
CA SER A 2 -24.64 24.75 21.28
C SER A 2 -23.82 23.48 21.45
N LEU A 3 -24.49 22.37 21.73
CA LEU A 3 -23.99 21.01 21.48
C LEU A 3 -24.92 20.41 20.43
N VAL A 4 -24.42 20.32 19.19
CA VAL A 4 -25.18 19.81 18.06
C VAL A 4 -25.34 18.29 18.14
N LYS A 5 -26.59 17.85 18.10
CA LYS A 5 -27.03 16.47 17.82
C LYS A 5 -28.27 16.60 16.95
N ASP A 6 -28.07 16.48 15.64
CA ASP A 6 -29.13 16.55 14.65
C ASP A 6 -29.41 15.13 14.15
N ASP A 7 -30.45 14.52 14.72
CA ASP A 7 -31.05 13.27 14.24
C ASP A 7 -32.15 13.61 13.21
N CYS A 8 -31.92 13.26 11.94
CA CYS A 8 -32.81 13.48 10.79
C CYS A 8 -32.40 12.47 9.69
N ASP A 9 -33.25 11.70 9.02
CA ASP A 9 -34.72 11.69 8.93
C ASP A 9 -35.24 10.23 8.71
N MET A 10 -36.56 10.06 8.66
CA MET A 10 -37.31 8.81 8.51
C MET A 10 -37.32 8.19 7.10
N LEU A 11 -37.69 6.91 7.06
CA LEU A 11 -37.96 6.09 5.87
C LEU A 11 -39.33 6.42 5.21
N MET A 12 -39.45 6.17 3.88
CA MET A 12 -40.61 5.78 3.03
C MET A 12 -40.67 6.64 1.73
N LYS A 13 -41.12 6.20 0.54
CA LYS A 13 -41.18 4.87 -0.15
C LYS A 13 -41.59 5.11 -1.65
N SER A 14 -41.08 4.29 -2.58
CA SER A 14 -41.65 3.95 -3.92
C SER A 14 -41.88 5.01 -5.04
N LYS A 15 -41.18 4.84 -6.18
CA LYS A 15 -41.74 4.64 -7.54
C LYS A 15 -40.66 4.22 -8.56
N GLU A 16 -41.10 3.66 -9.70
CA GLU A 16 -40.34 2.80 -10.64
C GLU A 16 -40.79 3.09 -12.10
N GLN A 17 -40.22 2.58 -13.22
CA GLN A 17 -39.24 1.51 -13.46
C GLN A 17 -37.94 1.98 -14.21
N PRO A 18 -37.74 1.96 -15.57
CA PRO A 18 -36.42 1.56 -16.11
C PRO A 18 -35.83 2.35 -17.31
N ASP A 19 -34.51 2.34 -17.48
CA ASP A 19 -33.83 2.37 -18.80
C ASP A 19 -32.38 1.85 -18.70
N SER A 20 -31.90 1.32 -19.83
CA SER A 20 -30.58 0.76 -20.09
C SER A 20 -29.46 1.80 -20.17
N SER A 21 -28.29 1.45 -19.62
CA SER A 21 -27.00 1.57 -20.32
C SER A 21 -25.94 0.75 -19.58
N LEU A 22 -25.02 0.17 -20.34
CA LEU A 22 -23.91 -0.60 -19.79
C LEU A 22 -22.98 0.36 -19.03
N ASN A 23 -22.77 0.12 -17.74
CA ASN A 23 -21.76 0.86 -16.98
C ASN A 23 -20.38 0.34 -17.40
N ASP A 24 -19.55 1.21 -17.97
CA ASP A 24 -18.13 0.94 -18.18
C ASP A 24 -17.46 0.62 -16.84
N GLU A 25 -17.00 -0.62 -16.66
CA GLU A 25 -16.40 -1.07 -15.40
C GLU A 25 -15.05 -0.37 -15.13
N ASP A 26 -14.96 0.28 -13.97
CA ASP A 26 -13.81 1.03 -13.42
C ASP A 26 -12.43 0.38 -13.70
N ASP A 27 -11.68 0.93 -14.67
CA ASP A 27 -10.30 0.56 -14.94
C ASP A 27 -9.34 1.11 -13.87
N ARG A 28 -9.33 0.47 -12.70
CA ARG A 28 -8.35 0.76 -11.63
C ARG A 28 -7.69 -0.49 -11.05
N GLY A 29 -6.97 -1.20 -11.93
CA GLY A 29 -5.79 -1.97 -11.50
C GLY A 29 -5.96 -3.48 -11.35
N ARG A 30 -6.53 -4.16 -12.37
CA ARG A 30 -6.48 -5.62 -12.47
C ARG A 30 -5.03 -6.10 -12.67
N SER A 31 -4.40 -6.58 -11.60
CA SER A 31 -3.11 -7.27 -11.69
C SER A 31 -3.26 -8.54 -12.55
N TRP A 32 -2.56 -8.58 -13.70
CA TRP A 32 -2.59 -9.73 -14.60
C TRP A 32 -1.84 -10.93 -14.01
N THR A 33 -2.51 -11.68 -13.15
CA THR A 33 -2.07 -13.01 -12.74
C THR A 33 -2.37 -14.00 -13.89
N PRO A 34 -1.41 -14.86 -14.26
CA PRO A 34 -1.71 -15.99 -15.14
C PRO A 34 -2.83 -16.85 -14.53
N ARG A 35 -3.86 -17.16 -15.34
CA ARG A 35 -5.01 -17.97 -14.92
C ARG A 35 -4.51 -19.30 -14.32
N GLY A 36 -4.80 -19.53 -13.03
CA GLY A 36 -4.46 -20.76 -12.30
C GLY A 36 -3.49 -20.59 -11.12
N VAL A 37 -2.72 -19.50 -11.02
CA VAL A 37 -1.80 -19.31 -9.88
C VAL A 37 -2.54 -18.72 -8.67
N VAL A 38 -2.82 -19.55 -7.67
CA VAL A 38 -3.37 -19.11 -6.37
C VAL A 38 -2.30 -18.33 -5.61
N LEU A 39 -2.54 -17.04 -5.40
CA LEU A 39 -1.63 -16.18 -4.63
C LEU A 39 -1.71 -16.46 -3.14
N LYS A 40 -0.55 -16.57 -2.48
CA LYS A 40 -0.47 -16.75 -1.02
C LYS A 40 -0.78 -15.42 -0.32
N LYS A 41 -1.84 -15.44 0.50
CA LYS A 41 -2.15 -14.40 1.49
C LYS A 41 -1.54 -14.81 2.83
N GLY A 42 -0.94 -13.87 3.56
CA GLY A 42 -0.31 -14.14 4.86
C GLY A 42 1.06 -13.46 5.04
N PRO A 43 1.73 -13.69 6.19
CA PRO A 43 3.05 -13.14 6.47
C PRO A 43 4.09 -13.60 5.43
N TRP A 44 5.15 -12.81 5.25
CA TRP A 44 6.27 -13.17 4.41
C TRP A 44 7.25 -14.08 5.17
N THR A 45 7.73 -15.12 4.49
CA THR A 45 8.75 -16.04 5.01
C THR A 45 10.14 -15.63 4.54
N SER A 46 11.18 -15.96 5.31
CA SER A 46 12.58 -15.65 4.95
C SER A 46 13.01 -16.25 3.60
N ALA A 47 12.41 -17.37 3.19
CA ALA A 47 12.64 -17.96 1.87
C ALA A 47 12.03 -17.11 0.74
N GLU A 48 10.80 -16.60 0.91
CA GLU A 48 10.20 -15.66 -0.04
C GLU A 48 10.97 -14.34 -0.12
N ASP A 49 11.47 -13.85 1.02
CA ASP A 49 12.31 -12.65 1.09
C ASP A 49 13.64 -12.86 0.33
N ALA A 50 14.31 -14.00 0.52
CA ALA A 50 15.55 -14.32 -0.19
C ALA A 50 15.36 -14.35 -1.71
N ILE A 51 14.28 -14.99 -2.20
CA ILE A 51 13.92 -15.04 -3.62
C ILE A 51 13.66 -13.62 -4.17
N LEU A 52 12.96 -12.77 -3.41
CA LEU A 52 12.70 -11.39 -3.81
C LEU A 52 13.98 -10.55 -3.84
N VAL A 53 14.89 -10.72 -2.88
CA VAL A 53 16.20 -10.06 -2.84
C VAL A 53 17.07 -10.48 -4.03
N GLU A 54 17.13 -11.78 -4.34
CA GLU A 54 17.90 -12.28 -5.50
C GLU A 54 17.35 -11.72 -6.82
N TYR A 55 16.03 -11.72 -6.99
CA TYR A 55 15.40 -11.13 -8.18
C TYR A 55 15.76 -9.64 -8.34
N VAL A 56 15.63 -8.83 -7.28
CA VAL A 56 15.95 -7.39 -7.34
C VAL A 56 17.44 -7.16 -7.56
N LYS A 57 18.32 -7.98 -6.96
CA LYS A 57 19.77 -7.93 -7.21
C LYS A 57 20.13 -8.22 -8.68
N LYS A 58 19.37 -9.09 -9.34
CA LYS A 58 19.60 -9.50 -10.74
C LYS A 58 18.94 -8.60 -11.79
N HIS A 59 17.77 -8.04 -11.48
CA HIS A 59 16.93 -7.31 -12.44
C HIS A 59 16.71 -5.83 -12.11
N GLY A 60 17.17 -5.36 -10.95
CA GLY A 60 16.93 -4.00 -10.45
C GLY A 60 15.56 -3.82 -9.79
N GLU A 61 15.36 -2.67 -9.16
CA GLU A 61 14.07 -2.26 -8.59
C GLU A 61 13.10 -1.79 -9.69
N GLY A 62 11.80 -2.09 -9.56
CA GLY A 62 10.74 -1.46 -10.36
C GLY A 62 9.83 -2.39 -11.14
N ASN A 63 10.35 -3.43 -11.80
CA ASN A 63 9.52 -4.35 -12.60
C ASN A 63 8.87 -5.45 -11.74
N TRP A 64 7.99 -5.03 -10.83
CA TRP A 64 7.40 -5.91 -9.80
C TRP A 64 6.42 -6.95 -10.36
N ASN A 65 5.78 -6.67 -11.49
CA ASN A 65 4.86 -7.62 -12.14
C ASN A 65 5.60 -8.79 -12.81
N ALA A 66 6.87 -8.61 -13.20
CA ALA A 66 7.70 -9.68 -13.72
C ALA A 66 8.29 -10.60 -12.63
N VAL A 67 8.37 -10.14 -11.36
CA VAL A 67 8.86 -10.94 -10.21
C VAL A 67 8.19 -12.31 -10.16
N GLN A 68 6.86 -12.35 -10.13
CA GLN A 68 6.07 -13.58 -10.04
C GLN A 68 6.37 -14.55 -11.21
N LYS A 69 6.64 -14.02 -12.40
CA LYS A 69 6.91 -14.81 -13.61
C LYS A 69 8.33 -15.37 -13.65
N HIS A 70 9.31 -14.61 -13.16
CA HIS A 70 10.74 -14.95 -13.28
C HIS A 70 11.31 -15.67 -12.04
N SER A 71 10.68 -15.50 -10.88
CA SER A 71 11.17 -16.05 -9.60
C SER A 71 10.28 -17.15 -9.01
N GLY A 72 9.17 -17.49 -9.67
CA GLY A 72 8.20 -18.50 -9.18
C GLY A 72 7.43 -18.09 -7.92
N LEU A 73 7.61 -16.86 -7.44
CA LEU A 73 7.05 -16.41 -6.17
C LEU A 73 5.53 -16.26 -6.25
N ALA A 74 4.79 -16.96 -5.37
CA ALA A 74 3.33 -16.94 -5.31
C ALA A 74 2.73 -15.66 -4.68
N ARG A 75 3.32 -14.49 -5.01
CA ARG A 75 2.96 -13.15 -4.51
C ARG A 75 2.77 -12.21 -5.69
N CYS A 76 1.73 -11.37 -5.66
CA CYS A 76 1.51 -10.37 -6.70
C CYS A 76 2.56 -9.25 -6.64
N GLY A 77 2.82 -8.59 -7.77
CA GLY A 77 3.80 -7.51 -7.86
C GLY A 77 3.58 -6.37 -6.86
N LYS A 78 2.32 -6.02 -6.54
CA LYS A 78 2.00 -5.04 -5.49
C LYS A 78 2.51 -5.46 -4.10
N SER A 79 2.41 -6.76 -3.78
CA SER A 79 2.93 -7.30 -2.51
C SER A 79 4.47 -7.32 -2.51
N CYS A 80 5.10 -7.72 -3.62
CA CYS A 80 6.55 -7.70 -3.77
C CYS A 80 7.13 -6.28 -3.61
N ARG A 81 6.54 -5.28 -4.28
CA ARG A 81 6.93 -3.86 -4.14
C ARG A 81 6.86 -3.39 -2.69
N LEU A 82 5.75 -3.69 -2.01
CA LEU A 82 5.53 -3.28 -0.62
C LEU A 82 6.53 -3.96 0.33
N ARG A 83 6.79 -5.26 0.14
CA ARG A 83 7.76 -6.00 0.95
C ARG A 83 9.18 -5.46 0.76
N TRP A 84 9.56 -5.17 -0.49
CA TRP A 84 10.85 -4.57 -0.78
C TRP A 84 11.02 -3.22 -0.07
N ALA A 85 10.14 -2.27 -0.37
CA ALA A 85 10.23 -0.90 0.14
C ALA A 85 10.22 -0.82 1.68
N ASN A 86 9.40 -1.64 2.34
CA ASN A 86 9.17 -1.54 3.78
C ASN A 86 10.03 -2.46 4.65
N HIS A 87 10.75 -3.43 4.07
CA HIS A 87 11.47 -4.43 4.87
C HIS A 87 12.81 -4.91 4.30
N LEU A 88 12.99 -4.99 2.98
CA LEU A 88 14.16 -5.65 2.37
C LEU A 88 15.15 -4.69 1.71
N ARG A 89 14.72 -3.48 1.35
CA ARG A 89 15.59 -2.47 0.72
C ARG A 89 16.80 -2.16 1.64
N PRO A 90 18.06 -2.28 1.16
CA PRO A 90 19.24 -2.08 2.02
C PRO A 90 19.38 -0.69 2.61
N SER A 91 18.87 0.35 1.93
CA SER A 91 18.86 1.73 2.41
C SER A 91 17.76 2.02 3.46
N LEU A 92 16.97 1.03 3.85
CA LEU A 92 15.93 1.18 4.85
C LEU A 92 16.53 1.14 6.25
N LYS A 93 16.50 2.29 6.93
CA LYS A 93 16.91 2.43 8.33
C LYS A 93 15.95 1.62 9.22
N LYS A 94 16.52 0.80 10.11
CA LYS A 94 15.80 -0.04 11.07
C LYS A 94 16.34 0.26 12.46
N GLY A 95 15.57 0.99 13.26
CA GLY A 95 15.97 1.44 14.58
C GLY A 95 14.83 2.10 15.33
N VAL A 96 15.12 2.55 16.55
CA VAL A 96 14.27 3.52 17.27
C VAL A 96 14.54 4.92 16.71
N PHE A 97 13.53 5.78 16.74
CA PHE A 97 13.73 7.20 16.41
C PHE A 97 14.55 7.89 17.51
N THR A 98 15.36 8.88 17.15
CA THR A 98 15.96 9.80 18.13
C THR A 98 14.91 10.79 18.63
N LYS A 99 15.19 11.48 19.75
CA LYS A 99 14.27 12.49 20.30
C LYS A 99 14.02 13.64 19.33
N GLU A 100 15.01 13.96 18.51
CA GLU A 100 14.99 15.00 17.49
C GLU A 100 14.08 14.58 16.32
N GLU A 101 14.17 13.32 15.88
CA GLU A 101 13.25 12.74 14.90
C GLU A 101 11.81 12.67 15.42
N GLU A 102 11.60 12.22 16.67
CA GLU A 102 10.28 12.21 17.32
C GLU A 102 9.66 13.61 17.38
N GLN A 103 10.43 14.62 17.80
CA GLN A 103 10.01 16.02 17.80
C GLN A 103 9.65 16.52 16.39
N MET A 104 10.45 16.20 15.37
CA MET A 104 10.16 16.55 13.98
C MET A 104 8.86 15.88 13.50
N ILE A 105 8.65 14.60 13.80
CA ILE A 105 7.43 13.86 13.44
C ILE A 105 6.19 14.52 14.07
N ILE A 106 6.24 14.89 15.36
CA ILE A 106 5.14 15.57 16.07
C ILE A 106 4.83 16.93 15.45
N GLN A 107 5.86 17.77 15.23
CA GLN A 107 5.68 19.10 14.63
C GLN A 107 5.14 19.03 13.20
N MET A 108 5.61 18.06 12.40
CA MET A 108 5.15 17.83 11.04
C MET A 108 3.71 17.33 11.02
N HIS A 109 3.33 16.41 11.91
CA HIS A 109 1.96 15.94 12.07
C HIS A 109 1.01 17.08 12.45
N ALA A 110 1.38 17.90 13.43
CA ALA A 110 0.60 19.08 13.82
C ALA A 110 0.43 20.09 12.66
N LYS A 111 1.45 20.24 11.80
CA LYS A 111 1.44 21.18 10.67
C LYS A 111 0.69 20.69 9.43
N MET A 112 0.68 19.38 9.14
CA MET A 112 0.13 18.86 7.88
C MET A 112 -0.81 17.65 7.99
N GLY A 113 -1.08 17.16 9.20
CA GLY A 113 -1.96 16.03 9.50
C GLY A 113 -1.38 14.68 9.10
N ASN A 114 -2.27 13.70 8.86
CA ASN A 114 -1.95 12.31 8.53
C ASN A 114 -1.34 12.12 7.11
N LYS A 115 -0.21 12.77 6.82
CA LYS A 115 0.50 12.70 5.52
C LYS A 115 1.79 11.90 5.63
N TRP A 116 1.72 10.74 6.28
CA TRP A 116 2.85 9.88 6.65
C TRP A 116 3.89 9.67 5.54
N ALA A 117 3.45 9.33 4.31
CA ALA A 117 4.37 9.13 3.18
C ALA A 117 5.16 10.40 2.79
N ARG A 118 4.57 11.60 2.99
CA ARG A 118 5.25 12.88 2.79
C ARG A 118 6.07 13.29 4.01
N MET A 119 5.70 12.89 5.22
CA MET A 119 6.50 13.14 6.42
C MET A 119 7.78 12.30 6.43
N ALA A 120 7.69 11.02 6.03
CA ALA A 120 8.81 10.10 5.96
C ALA A 120 9.96 10.64 5.10
N SER A 121 9.65 11.24 3.94
CA SER A 121 10.66 11.82 3.04
C SER A 121 11.41 13.04 3.60
N PHE A 122 11.03 13.58 4.77
CA PHE A 122 11.82 14.62 5.47
C PHE A 122 12.67 14.05 6.61
N VAL A 123 12.26 12.92 7.18
CA VAL A 123 13.01 12.22 8.25
C VAL A 123 14.12 11.35 7.63
N GLU A 124 13.93 10.86 6.41
CA GLU A 124 14.93 10.08 5.67
C GLU A 124 16.28 10.81 5.44
N ASP A 125 16.32 12.14 5.45
CA ASP A 125 17.51 12.95 5.10
C ASP A 125 18.50 13.23 6.25
N TYR A 126 18.16 12.92 7.51
CA TYR A 126 18.98 13.29 8.70
C TYR A 126 19.80 12.15 9.33
N VAL A 127 19.87 10.97 8.69
CA VAL A 127 20.59 9.76 9.18
C VAL A 127 21.32 9.06 8.02
#